data_AF-A0A319A1Q9-F1
#
_entry.id   AF-A0A319A1Q9-F1
#
_cell.length_a   1.000
_cell.length_b   1.000
_cell.length_c   1.000
_cell.angle_alpha   90.00
_cell.angle_beta   90.00
_cell.angle_gamma   90.00
#
_symmetry.space_group_name_H-M   'P 1'
#
loop_
_entity.id
_entity.type
_entity.pdbx_description
1 polymer ?
#
loop_
_entity_poly.entity_id
_entity_poly.type
_entity_poly.pdbx_seq_one_letter_code
_entity_poly.pdbx_strand_id
1 'polypeptide(L)'
;PLEDQYGKEFYRCIDEILRGRMLVSPEFAINYGTQSGSLDIYISDMNWGIKLLRDNDQISEYLDLFKPGGQDHCLVQYNVMKEWIVLNFTTRRPS
;
A
#
# COMPACT_ATOMS: atom_id res chain seq x y z
N PRO A 1 3.66 4.58 -16.08
CA PRO A 1 3.26 5.88 -15.47
C PRO A 1 4.30 6.32 -14.44
N LEU A 2 4.31 7.58 -13.98
CA LEU A 2 5.26 8.00 -12.93
C LEU A 2 5.04 7.24 -11.61
N GLU A 3 3.79 6.89 -11.28
CA GLU A 3 3.44 6.10 -10.09
C GLU A 3 4.08 4.70 -10.12
N ASP A 4 4.03 4.03 -11.27
CA ASP A 4 4.69 2.74 -11.50
C ASP A 4 6.22 2.83 -11.33
N GLN A 5 6.85 3.95 -11.71
CA GLN A 5 8.28 4.16 -11.46
C GLN A 5 8.58 4.33 -9.97
N TYR A 6 7.77 5.10 -9.24
CA TYR A 6 7.94 5.24 -7.79
C TYR A 6 7.72 3.93 -7.04
N GLY A 7 6.73 3.13 -7.45
CA GLY A 7 6.50 1.80 -6.90
C GLY A 7 7.71 0.88 -7.09
N LYS A 8 8.27 0.84 -8.30
CA LYS A 8 9.47 0.05 -8.63
C LYS A 8 10.70 0.51 -7.85
N GLU A 9 10.96 1.81 -7.78
CA GLU A 9 12.11 2.34 -7.05
C GLU A 9 11.99 2.14 -5.55
N PHE A 10 10.79 2.31 -5.00
CA PHE A 10 10.55 2.05 -3.58
C PHE A 10 10.72 0.55 -3.27
N TYR A 11 10.20 -0.34 -4.11
CA TYR A 11 10.41 -1.79 -3.97
C TYR A 11 11.90 -2.15 -4.03
N ARG A 12 12.66 -1.61 -4.99
CA ARG A 12 14.12 -1.78 -5.10
C ARG A 12 14.83 -1.34 -3.80
N CYS A 13 14.49 -0.16 -3.28
CA CYS A 13 15.08 0.36 -2.04
C CYS A 13 14.75 -0.52 -0.83
N ILE A 14 13.52 -1.02 -0.73
CA ILE A 14 13.14 -1.94 0.35
C ILE A 14 13.94 -3.24 0.27
N ASP A 15 14.06 -3.84 -0.92
CA ASP A 15 14.81 -5.08 -1.11
C ASP A 15 16.29 -4.89 -0.74
N GLU A 16 16.91 -3.76 -1.11
CA GLU A 16 18.28 -3.42 -0.75
C GLU A 16 18.51 -3.29 0.77
N ILE A 17 17.52 -2.73 1.49
CA ILE A 17 17.58 -2.54 2.95
C ILE A 17 17.33 -3.87 3.67
N LEU A 18 16.28 -4.60 3.28
CA LEU A 18 15.85 -5.81 3.95
C LEU A 18 16.70 -7.02 3.54
N ARG A 19 17.32 -7.01 2.35
CA ARG A 19 18.19 -8.06 1.82
C ARG A 19 17.56 -9.45 1.92
N GLY A 20 16.29 -9.55 1.53
CA GLY A 20 15.49 -10.78 1.61
C GLY A 20 15.19 -11.28 3.03
N ARG A 21 15.47 -10.51 4.08
CA ARG A 21 15.12 -10.89 5.47
C ARG A 21 13.62 -10.87 5.74
N MET A 22 12.87 -10.18 4.89
CA MET A 22 11.42 -10.15 4.97
C MET A 22 10.81 -10.33 3.59
N LEU A 23 9.65 -10.97 3.54
CA LEU A 23 8.92 -11.15 2.29
C LEU A 23 8.09 -9.90 1.97
N VAL A 24 8.35 -9.32 0.80
CA VAL A 24 7.70 -8.11 0.29
C VAL A 24 7.11 -8.40 -1.07
N SER A 25 5.81 -8.16 -1.22
CA SER A 25 5.06 -8.36 -2.47
C SER A 25 4.64 -7.00 -3.04
N PRO A 26 5.13 -6.60 -4.23
CA PRO A 26 4.59 -5.46 -4.95
C PRO A 26 3.26 -5.83 -5.60
N GLU A 27 2.40 -4.84 -5.82
CA GLU A 27 1.10 -4.96 -6.52
C GLU A 27 0.22 -6.09 -5.96
N PHE A 28 0.12 -6.15 -4.63
CA PHE A 28 -0.60 -7.20 -3.95
C PHE A 28 -2.12 -7.02 -4.10
N ALA A 29 -2.81 -8.04 -4.60
CA ALA A 29 -4.26 -8.03 -4.74
C ALA A 29 -4.86 -9.33 -4.23
N ILE A 30 -6.05 -9.23 -3.62
CA ILE A 30 -6.82 -10.37 -3.14
C ILE A 30 -8.29 -10.23 -3.51
N ASN A 31 -8.94 -11.37 -3.70
CA ASN A 31 -10.36 -11.48 -3.98
C ASN A 31 -11.02 -12.40 -2.95
N TYR A 32 -12.06 -11.92 -2.28
CA TYR A 32 -12.89 -12.66 -1.34
C TYR A 32 -14.35 -12.56 -1.76
N GLY A 33 -14.81 -13.53 -2.55
CA GLY A 33 -16.17 -13.53 -3.09
C GLY A 33 -16.40 -12.31 -3.97
N THR A 34 -17.28 -11.41 -3.54
CA THR A 34 -17.60 -10.15 -4.25
C THR A 34 -16.75 -8.96 -3.79
N GLN A 35 -15.90 -9.12 -2.78
CA GLN A 35 -15.00 -8.09 -2.30
C GLN A 35 -13.59 -8.30 -2.85
N SER A 36 -12.89 -7.21 -3.15
CA SER A 36 -11.52 -7.22 -3.62
C SER A 36 -10.74 -6.11 -2.93
N GLY A 37 -9.51 -6.39 -2.54
CA GLY A 37 -8.60 -5.41 -1.96
C GLY A 37 -7.27 -5.43 -2.68
N SER A 38 -6.62 -4.28 -2.72
CA SER A 38 -5.31 -4.11 -3.35
C SER A 38 -4.39 -3.23 -2.51
N LEU A 39 -3.09 -3.49 -2.61
CA LEU A 39 -2.02 -2.70 -2.01
C LEU A 39 -0.94 -2.51 -3.07
N ASP A 40 -0.28 -1.37 -3.04
CA ASP A 40 0.88 -1.18 -3.91
C ASP A 40 2.03 -2.06 -3.40
N ILE A 41 2.17 -2.21 -2.08
CA ILE A 41 3.13 -3.11 -1.44
C ILE A 41 2.54 -3.76 -0.20
N TYR A 42 2.82 -5.05 -0.03
CA TYR A 42 2.49 -5.83 1.14
C TYR A 42 3.74 -6.46 1.76
N ILE A 43 3.95 -6.26 3.06
CA ILE A 43 5.03 -6.87 3.85
C ILE A 43 4.41 -7.97 4.70
N SER A 44 4.52 -9.22 4.24
CA SER A 44 3.74 -10.33 4.80
C SER A 44 4.15 -10.71 6.22
N ASP A 45 5.42 -10.53 6.57
CA ASP A 45 5.90 -10.96 7.89
C ASP A 45 5.35 -10.09 9.03
N MET A 46 4.94 -8.86 8.68
CA MET A 46 4.33 -7.90 9.61
C MET A 46 2.81 -7.75 9.40
N ASN A 47 2.27 -8.36 8.34
CA ASN A 47 0.92 -8.07 7.81
C ASN A 47 0.71 -6.56 7.61
N TRP A 48 1.69 -5.88 7.00
CA TRP A 48 1.62 -4.43 6.75
C TRP A 48 1.31 -4.14 5.28
N GLY A 49 0.37 -3.22 5.05
CA GLY A 49 0.07 -2.72 3.72
C GLY A 49 0.56 -1.29 3.49
N ILE A 50 0.95 -1.01 2.26
CA ILE A 50 1.42 0.31 1.85
C ILE A 50 0.66 0.70 0.58
N LYS A 51 0.09 1.90 0.60
CA LYS A 51 -0.38 2.61 -0.60
C LYS A 51 0.55 3.78 -0.89
N LEU A 52 0.89 3.96 -2.15
CA LEU A 52 1.71 5.05 -2.63
C LEU A 52 0.78 6.11 -3.23
N LEU A 53 0.99 7.34 -2.82
CA LEU A 53 0.25 8.50 -3.30
C LEU A 53 1.20 9.51 -3.90
N ARG A 54 0.71 10.40 -4.76
CA ARG A 54 1.47 11.49 -5.33
C ARG A 54 0.88 12.86 -5.03
N ASP A 55 1.73 13.84 -4.75
CA ASP A 55 1.43 15.27 -4.73
C ASP A 55 0.23 15.68 -3.83
N ASN A 56 -0.04 14.88 -2.79
CA ASN A 56 -1.19 15.01 -1.88
C ASN A 56 -2.55 14.80 -2.56
N ASP A 57 -2.58 14.19 -3.75
CA ASP A 57 -3.82 14.01 -4.48
C ASP A 57 -4.76 13.08 -3.72
N GLN A 58 -5.96 13.56 -3.37
CA GLN A 58 -7.00 12.74 -2.76
C GLN A 58 -6.58 11.92 -1.52
N ILE A 59 -5.68 12.43 -0.65
CA ILE A 59 -5.22 11.73 0.57
C ILE A 59 -6.39 11.15 1.37
N SER A 60 -7.46 11.93 1.56
CA SER A 60 -8.64 11.49 2.30
C SER A 60 -9.30 10.27 1.67
N GLU A 61 -9.40 10.22 0.35
CA GLU A 61 -10.02 9.12 -0.37
C GLU A 61 -9.19 7.83 -0.19
N TYR A 62 -7.86 7.92 -0.27
CA TYR A 62 -6.97 6.79 -0.02
C TYR A 62 -7.07 6.26 1.41
N LEU A 63 -7.21 7.15 2.39
CA LEU A 63 -7.42 6.74 3.78
C LEU A 63 -8.81 6.10 3.97
N ASP A 64 -9.82 6.57 3.24
CA ASP A 64 -11.17 6.03 3.29
C ASP A 64 -11.29 4.63 2.67
N LEU A 65 -10.40 4.25 1.72
CA LEU A 65 -10.36 2.91 1.13
C LEU A 65 -10.31 1.79 2.19
N PHE A 66 -9.68 2.05 3.32
CA PHE A 66 -9.46 1.06 4.36
C PHE A 66 -10.47 1.11 5.52
N LYS A 67 -11.28 2.17 5.59
CA LYS A 67 -12.34 2.32 6.59
C LYS A 67 -13.51 1.39 6.26
N PRO A 68 -14.39 1.06 7.23
CA PRO A 68 -15.59 0.27 6.95
C PRO A 68 -16.39 0.80 5.75
N GLY A 69 -16.63 -0.07 4.77
CA GLY A 69 -17.31 0.28 3.51
C GLY A 69 -16.38 0.73 2.37
N GLY A 70 -15.11 0.98 2.65
CA GLY A 70 -14.08 1.23 1.64
C GLY A 70 -13.70 -0.03 0.86
N GLN A 71 -13.17 0.15 -0.35
CA GLN A 71 -12.82 -0.94 -1.26
C GLN A 71 -11.80 -1.92 -0.64
N ASP A 72 -10.77 -1.38 -0.01
CA ASP A 72 -9.66 -2.14 0.57
C ASP A 72 -9.93 -2.58 2.03
N HIS A 73 -11.11 -2.26 2.58
CA HIS A 73 -11.48 -2.62 3.95
C HIS A 73 -11.47 -4.13 4.19
N CYS A 74 -11.73 -4.93 3.14
CA CYS A 74 -11.68 -6.38 3.22
C CYS A 74 -10.30 -6.90 3.69
N LEU A 75 -9.20 -6.21 3.36
CA LEU A 75 -7.86 -6.56 3.83
C LEU A 75 -7.74 -6.52 5.35
N VAL A 76 -8.37 -5.51 5.97
CA VAL A 76 -8.42 -5.34 7.42
C VAL A 76 -9.42 -6.33 8.03
N GLN A 77 -10.62 -6.41 7.45
CA GLN A 77 -11.72 -7.24 7.94
C GLN A 77 -11.34 -8.73 8.01
N TYR A 78 -10.63 -9.25 7.00
CA TYR A 78 -10.19 -10.65 6.95
C TYR A 78 -8.81 -10.88 7.59
N ASN A 79 -8.27 -9.90 8.32
CA ASN A 79 -6.99 -9.98 9.03
C ASN A 79 -5.79 -10.33 8.12
N VAL A 80 -5.90 -10.01 6.83
CA VAL A 80 -4.77 -10.09 5.87
C VAL A 80 -3.77 -8.99 6.21
N MET A 81 -4.27 -7.80 6.55
CA MET A 81 -3.46 -6.64 6.89
C MET A 81 -3.85 -6.15 8.29
N LYS A 82 -2.86 -5.97 9.16
CA LYS A 82 -3.03 -5.46 10.54
C LYS A 82 -2.86 -3.97 10.63
N GLU A 83 -1.86 -3.44 9.92
CA GLU A 83 -1.56 -2.03 9.87
C GLU A 83 -1.26 -1.61 8.44
N TRP A 84 -1.36 -0.32 8.21
CA TRP A 84 -1.21 0.27 6.90
C TRP A 84 -0.60 1.66 6.94
N ILE A 85 0.00 2.07 5.83
CA ILE A 85 0.45 3.45 5.67
C ILE A 85 0.13 3.93 4.27
N VAL A 86 -0.17 5.23 4.15
CA VAL A 86 -0.20 5.92 2.86
C VAL A 86 1.08 6.75 2.79
N LEU A 87 1.97 6.42 1.85
CA LEU A 87 3.19 7.16 1.58
C LEU A 87 2.95 8.12 0.44
N ASN A 88 2.87 9.42 0.76
CA ASN A 88 2.72 10.45 -0.24
C ASN A 88 4.07 10.96 -0.75
N PHE A 89 4.39 10.67 -2.01
CA PHE A 89 5.53 11.24 -2.71
C PHE A 89 5.14 12.58 -3.33
N THR A 90 5.74 13.65 -2.83
CA THR A 90 5.49 15.00 -3.31
C THR A 90 6.79 15.74 -3.51
N THR A 91 6.87 16.54 -4.57
CA THR A 91 7.98 17.49 -4.76
C THR A 91 7.70 18.84 -4.11
N ARG A 92 6.52 18.99 -3.51
CA ARG A 92 6.09 20.21 -2.80
C ARG A 92 6.37 20.03 -1.31
N ARG A 93 6.74 21.11 -0.64
CA ARG A 93 6.87 21.08 0.81
C ARG A 93 5.49 20.79 1.44
N PRO A 94 5.42 20.01 2.53
CA PRO A 94 4.22 19.91 3.33
C PRO A 94 3.79 21.31 3.77
N SER A 95 2.49 21.61 3.64
CA SER A 95 1.89 22.87 4.11
C SER A 95 1.69 22.85 5.62
#